data_AF-A0A562T4L5-F1
#
_entry.id   AF-A0A562T4L5-F1
#
_cell.length_a   1.000
_cell.length_b   1.000
_cell.length_c   1.000
_cell.angle_alpha   90.00
_cell.angle_beta   90.00
_cell.angle_gamma   90.00
#
_symmetry.space_group_name_H-M   'P 1'
#
loop_
_entity.id
_entity.type
_entity.pdbx_description
1 polymer ?
#
loop_
_entity_poly.entity_id
_entity_poly.type
_entity_poly.pdbx_seq_one_letter_code
_entity_poly.pdbx_strand_id
1 'polypeptide(L)'
;MIYKIDAKKLQFEFIQELKNDRTVAPMIEDNKTAGYKIRIIQRGEHLFYQQGDRAFICDIQIRDNILFTDSIKKRDDGTTITDEEKAIIFERIESYFKNYQKIDIRLYP
;
A
#
# COMPACT_ATOMS: atom_id res chain seq x y z
N MET A 1 0.74 -10.00 -27.17
CA MET A 1 1.51 -9.90 -25.92
C MET A 1 1.87 -8.44 -25.55
N ILE A 2 1.07 -7.44 -25.98
CA ILE A 2 1.39 -6.01 -25.86
C ILE A 2 0.79 -5.40 -24.57
N TYR A 3 -0.43 -5.79 -24.20
CA TYR A 3 -1.18 -5.24 -23.06
C TYR A 3 -0.49 -5.29 -21.67
N LYS A 4 0.37 -6.30 -21.41
CA LYS A 4 1.02 -6.44 -20.09
C LYS A 4 2.14 -5.43 -19.85
N ILE A 5 2.76 -4.93 -20.92
CA ILE A 5 3.86 -3.95 -20.82
C ILE A 5 3.28 -2.59 -20.45
N ASP A 6 2.17 -2.21 -21.08
CA ASP A 6 1.50 -0.93 -20.82
C ASP A 6 0.95 -0.86 -19.38
N ALA A 7 0.35 -1.94 -18.87
CA ALA A 7 -0.20 -1.97 -17.52
C ALA A 7 0.87 -1.79 -16.42
N LYS A 8 2.04 -2.45 -16.56
CA LYS A 8 3.15 -2.28 -15.62
C LYS A 8 3.73 -0.87 -15.65
N LYS A 9 3.85 -0.30 -16.85
CA LYS A 9 4.34 1.07 -17.02
C LYS A 9 3.40 2.09 -16.36
N LEU A 10 2.09 1.95 -16.59
CA LEU A 10 1.07 2.79 -15.96
C LEU A 10 1.09 2.67 -14.43
N GLN A 11 1.22 1.46 -13.90
CA GLN A 11 1.34 1.25 -12.46
C GLN A 11 2.60 1.91 -11.88
N PHE A 12 3.74 1.78 -12.58
CA PHE A 12 4.98 2.43 -12.18
C PHE A 12 4.85 3.96 -12.15
N GLU A 13 4.33 4.56 -13.22
CA GLU A 13 4.10 6.00 -13.31
C GLU A 13 3.19 6.49 -12.19
N PHE A 14 2.10 5.77 -11.91
CA PHE A 14 1.18 6.10 -10.82
C PHE A 14 1.84 6.01 -9.44
N ILE A 15 2.70 5.02 -9.20
CA ILE A 15 3.49 4.93 -7.96
C ILE A 15 4.43 6.15 -7.83
N GLN A 16 5.08 6.58 -8.92
CA GLN A 16 5.96 7.75 -8.87
C GLN A 16 5.20 9.03 -8.55
N GLU A 17 3.98 9.20 -9.07
CA GLU A 17 3.10 10.32 -8.68
C GLU A 17 2.79 10.28 -7.18
N LEU A 18 2.39 9.11 -6.65
CA LEU A 18 2.02 8.95 -5.24
C LEU A 18 3.18 9.17 -4.25
N LYS A 19 4.41 8.80 -4.63
CA LYS A 19 5.64 9.07 -3.85
C LYS A 19 5.92 10.56 -3.69
N ASN A 20 5.68 11.32 -4.76
CA ASN A 20 5.93 12.76 -4.79
C ASN A 20 4.76 13.57 -4.23
N ASP A 21 3.57 12.98 -4.12
CA ASP A 21 2.40 13.63 -3.55
C ASP A 21 2.63 13.99 -2.06
N ARG A 22 2.49 15.29 -1.75
CA ARG A 22 2.61 15.88 -0.41
C ARG A 22 1.26 16.21 0.23
N THR A 23 0.16 15.76 -0.37
CA THR A 23 -1.19 15.94 0.17
C THR A 23 -1.29 15.29 1.55
N VAL A 24 -1.88 16.03 2.48
CA VAL A 24 -2.25 15.53 3.81
C VAL A 24 -3.77 15.44 3.86
N ALA A 25 -4.29 14.26 4.21
CA ALA A 25 -5.72 13.99 4.31
C ALA A 25 -6.00 12.92 5.39
N PRO A 26 -7.22 12.81 5.92
CA PRO A 26 -7.55 11.81 6.95
C PRO A 26 -7.30 10.34 6.54
N MET A 27 -7.25 10.08 5.23
CA MET A 27 -6.94 8.76 4.66
C MET A 27 -5.45 8.56 4.36
N ILE A 28 -4.58 9.45 4.85
CA ILE A 28 -3.13 9.38 4.64
C ILE A 28 -2.45 9.40 6.02
N GLU A 29 -1.69 8.35 6.31
CA GLU A 29 -0.69 8.39 7.38
C GLU A 29 0.68 8.66 6.76
N ASP A 30 1.40 9.63 7.32
CA ASP A 30 2.78 9.94 6.97
C ASP A 30 3.62 9.91 8.25
N ASN A 31 4.07 8.71 8.61
CA ASN A 31 4.78 8.44 9.86
C ASN A 31 6.26 8.79 9.69
N LYS A 32 6.61 10.04 10.01
CA LYS A 32 7.99 10.57 9.86
C LYS A 32 9.01 9.86 10.75
N THR A 33 8.61 9.39 11.93
CA THR A 33 9.49 8.71 12.88
C THR A 33 9.88 7.32 12.39
N ALA A 34 8.90 6.55 11.89
CA ALA A 34 9.13 5.21 11.38
C ALA A 34 9.47 5.17 9.87
N GLY A 35 9.39 6.32 9.18
CA GLY A 35 9.80 6.49 7.79
C GLY A 35 8.89 5.79 6.77
N TYR A 36 7.59 5.73 7.03
CA TYR A 36 6.62 5.13 6.10
C TYR A 36 5.39 6.01 5.86
N LYS A 37 4.72 5.78 4.72
CA LYS A 37 3.48 6.43 4.32
C LYS A 37 2.46 5.39 3.87
N ILE A 38 1.22 5.55 4.29
CA ILE A 38 0.08 4.73 3.89
C ILE A 38 -1.02 5.64 3.34
N ARG A 39 -1.64 5.24 2.22
CA ARG A 39 -2.77 5.95 1.63
C ARG A 39 -3.76 4.99 1.00
N ILE A 40 -5.04 5.15 1.34
CA ILE A 40 -6.14 4.52 0.60
C ILE A 40 -6.34 5.25 -0.74
N ILE A 41 -6.44 4.49 -1.82
CA ILE A 41 -6.65 4.98 -3.19
C ILE A 41 -7.82 4.24 -3.85
N GLN A 42 -8.26 4.74 -5.01
CA GLN A 42 -9.31 4.12 -5.84
C GLN A 42 -10.55 3.71 -5.03
N ARG A 43 -11.07 4.62 -4.21
CA ARG A 43 -12.31 4.43 -3.42
C ARG A 43 -12.27 3.24 -2.44
N GLY A 44 -11.09 2.85 -1.97
CA GLY A 44 -10.95 1.79 -0.96
C GLY A 44 -10.78 0.39 -1.54
N GLU A 45 -10.42 0.30 -2.82
CA GLU A 45 -10.07 -0.95 -3.51
C GLU A 45 -8.55 -1.22 -3.47
N HIS A 46 -7.75 -0.17 -3.27
CA HIS A 46 -6.29 -0.29 -3.21
C HIS A 46 -5.69 0.56 -2.09
N LEU A 47 -4.52 0.13 -1.63
CA LEU A 47 -3.71 0.82 -0.64
C LEU A 47 -2.30 1.01 -1.19
N PHE A 48 -1.83 2.25 -1.15
CA PHE A 48 -0.45 2.61 -1.43
C PHE A 48 0.36 2.57 -0.13
N TYR A 49 1.49 1.89 -0.17
CA TYR A 49 2.46 1.83 0.93
C TYR A 49 3.83 2.28 0.43
N GLN A 50 4.48 3.15 1.18
CA GLN A 50 5.86 3.60 0.92
C GLN A 50 6.69 3.51 2.18
N GLN A 51 7.93 3.07 2.05
CA GLN A 51 8.96 3.12 3.10
C GLN A 51 10.28 3.59 2.48
N GLY A 52 10.75 4.76 2.92
CA GLY A 52 11.84 5.46 2.25
C GLY A 52 11.49 5.70 0.77
N ASP A 53 12.36 5.24 -0.13
CA ASP A 53 12.15 5.34 -1.58
C ASP A 53 11.44 4.12 -2.20
N ARG A 54 11.16 3.05 -1.43
CA ARG A 54 10.49 1.86 -1.96
C ARG A 54 8.99 1.93 -1.71
N ALA A 55 8.19 1.55 -2.68
CA ALA A 55 6.74 1.55 -2.57
C ALA A 55 6.09 0.33 -3.22
N PHE A 56 4.82 0.09 -2.91
CA PHE A 56 3.96 -0.85 -3.62
C PHE A 56 2.50 -0.43 -3.49
N ILE A 57 1.66 -1.03 -4.32
CA ILE A 57 0.21 -0.96 -4.20
C ILE A 57 -0.28 -2.37 -3.90
N CYS A 58 -1.14 -2.50 -2.90
CA CYS A 58 -1.83 -3.74 -2.56
C CYS A 58 -3.34 -3.57 -2.66
N ASP A 59 -4.03 -4.70 -2.75
CA ASP A 59 -5.47 -4.78 -2.87
C ASP A 59 -6.10 -4.81 -1.48
N ILE A 60 -7.16 -4.03 -1.32
CA ILE A 60 -7.98 -4.00 -0.11
C ILE A 60 -9.45 -4.02 -0.51
N GLN A 61 -10.32 -4.42 0.41
CA GLN A 61 -11.76 -4.19 0.31
C GLN A 61 -12.19 -3.52 1.59
N ILE A 62 -12.15 -2.18 1.60
CA ILE A 62 -12.41 -1.42 2.82
C ILE A 62 -13.81 -1.66 3.38
N ARG A 63 -14.80 -1.91 2.52
CA ARG A 63 -16.19 -2.16 2.92
C ARG A 63 -16.35 -3.46 3.71
N ASP A 64 -15.52 -4.44 3.39
CA ASP A 64 -15.54 -5.77 4.01
C ASP A 64 -14.42 -5.93 5.05
N ASN A 65 -13.67 -4.85 5.30
CA ASN A 65 -12.50 -4.80 6.17
C ASN A 65 -11.46 -5.87 5.80
N ILE A 66 -11.08 -5.98 4.52
CA ILE A 66 -10.13 -7.00 4.04
C ILE A 66 -8.86 -6.35 3.48
N LEU A 67 -7.71 -6.94 3.83
CA LEU A 67 -6.42 -6.78 3.15
C LEU A 67 -6.06 -8.10 2.46
N PHE A 68 -5.86 -8.07 1.14
CA PHE A 68 -5.43 -9.24 0.38
C PHE A 68 -3.91 -9.39 0.45
N THR A 69 -3.44 -10.29 1.31
CA THR A 69 -2.01 -10.47 1.58
C THR A 69 -1.23 -10.98 0.37
N ASP A 70 -1.86 -11.75 -0.53
CA ASP A 70 -1.21 -12.14 -1.78
C ASP A 70 -0.95 -10.95 -2.71
N SER A 71 -1.61 -9.81 -2.57
CA SER A 71 -1.26 -8.65 -3.40
C SER A 71 0.09 -8.01 -3.02
N ILE A 72 0.65 -8.35 -1.84
CA ILE A 72 1.91 -7.81 -1.31
C ILE A 72 3.07 -8.76 -1.69
N LYS A 73 3.56 -8.64 -2.93
CA LYS A 73 4.66 -9.52 -3.44
C LYS A 73 5.95 -8.77 -3.78
N LYS A 74 5.84 -7.60 -4.40
CA LYS A 74 6.99 -6.88 -4.96
C LYS A 74 6.87 -5.39 -4.72
N ARG A 75 8.03 -4.75 -4.54
CA ARG A 75 8.17 -3.30 -4.57
C ARG A 75 8.16 -2.81 -6.02
N ASP A 76 8.07 -1.50 -6.19
CA ASP A 76 8.07 -0.81 -7.47
C ASP A 76 9.40 -0.92 -8.24
N ASP A 77 10.51 -1.14 -7.53
CA ASP A 77 11.82 -1.49 -8.12
C ASP A 77 11.94 -2.97 -8.56
N GLY A 78 10.89 -3.76 -8.32
CA GLY A 78 10.83 -5.18 -8.67
C GLY A 78 11.40 -6.13 -7.61
N THR A 79 11.96 -5.61 -6.52
CA THR A 79 12.44 -6.42 -5.39
C THR A 79 11.29 -7.17 -4.71
N THR A 80 11.53 -8.43 -4.35
CA THR A 80 10.56 -9.25 -3.62
C THR A 80 10.48 -8.80 -2.17
N ILE A 81 9.27 -8.75 -1.63
CA ILE A 81 9.02 -8.48 -0.22
C ILE A 81 9.16 -9.79 0.55
N THR A 82 10.09 -9.87 1.49
CA THR A 82 10.30 -11.08 2.31
C THR A 82 9.18 -11.28 3.33
N ASP A 83 9.08 -12.47 3.92
CA ASP A 83 8.04 -12.74 4.91
C ASP A 83 8.26 -11.95 6.22
N GLU A 84 9.51 -11.66 6.58
CA GLU A 84 9.84 -10.75 7.69
C GLU A 84 9.40 -9.31 7.39
N GLU A 85 9.62 -8.83 6.16
CA GLU A 85 9.14 -7.52 5.73
C GLU A 85 7.61 -7.46 5.73
N LYS A 86 6.94 -8.52 5.27
CA LYS A 86 5.47 -8.62 5.28
C LYS A 86 4.91 -8.50 6.69
N ALA A 87 5.51 -9.17 7.68
CA ALA A 87 5.05 -9.08 9.06
C ALA A 87 5.03 -7.63 9.57
N ILE A 88 6.09 -6.87 9.30
CA ILE A 88 6.19 -5.45 9.67
C ILE A 88 5.18 -4.60 8.88
N ILE A 89 5.01 -4.89 7.60
CA ILE A 89 4.04 -4.19 6.75
C ILE A 89 2.62 -4.40 7.26
N PHE A 90 2.25 -5.64 7.59
CA PHE A 90 0.92 -5.98 8.11
C PHE A 90 0.64 -5.27 9.43
N GLU A 91 1.58 -5.31 10.37
CA GLU A 91 1.45 -4.61 11.65
C GLU A 91 1.19 -3.10 11.46
N ARG A 92 1.90 -2.47 10.52
CA ARG A 92 1.73 -1.05 10.20
C ARG A 92 0.38 -0.77 9.53
N ILE A 93 -0.06 -1.60 8.59
CA ILE A 93 -1.36 -1.44 7.92
C ILE A 93 -2.51 -1.66 8.92
N GLU A 94 -2.45 -2.70 9.75
CA GLU A 94 -3.42 -2.95 10.81
C GLU A 94 -3.51 -1.78 11.78
N SER A 95 -2.35 -1.28 12.24
CA SER A 95 -2.28 -0.09 13.11
C SER A 95 -2.88 1.14 12.45
N TYR A 96 -2.62 1.37 11.17
CA TYR A 96 -3.22 2.45 10.39
C TYR A 96 -4.76 2.35 10.38
N PHE A 97 -5.32 1.20 10.00
CA PHE A 97 -6.78 1.02 9.94
C PHE A 97 -7.43 1.17 11.30
N LYS A 98 -6.81 0.61 12.35
CA LYS A 98 -7.31 0.71 13.72
C LYS A 98 -7.31 2.16 14.24
N ASN A 99 -6.21 2.88 14.02
CA ASN A 99 -6.03 4.21 14.60
C ASN A 99 -6.74 5.31 13.83
N TYR A 100 -6.69 5.27 12.49
CA TYR A 100 -7.17 6.33 11.62
C TYR A 100 -8.57 6.05 11.04
N GLN A 101 -8.87 4.79 10.71
CA GLN A 101 -10.15 4.42 10.10
C GLN A 101 -11.15 3.81 11.11
N LYS A 102 -10.70 3.47 12.31
CA LYS A 102 -11.49 2.77 13.35
C LYS A 102 -12.06 1.44 12.83
N ILE A 103 -11.26 0.75 12.03
CA ILE A 103 -11.58 -0.54 11.40
C ILE A 103 -10.59 -1.59 11.89
N ASP A 104 -11.09 -2.76 12.31
CA ASP A 104 -10.29 -3.96 12.48
C ASP A 104 -10.24 -4.71 11.13
N ILE A 105 -9.11 -4.56 10.43
CA ILE A 105 -8.90 -5.19 9.13
C ILE A 105 -8.55 -6.68 9.29
N ARG A 106 -9.04 -7.50 8.36
CA ARG A 106 -8.79 -8.94 8.30
C ARG A 106 -7.82 -9.24 7.18
N LEU A 107 -6.80 -10.03 7.49
CA LEU A 107 -5.85 -10.56 6.52
C LEU A 107 -6.50 -11.73 5.77
N TYR A 108 -6.56 -11.63 4.45
CA TYR A 108 -7.07 -12.67 3.57
C TYR A 108 -5.95 -13.06 2.58
N PRO A 109 -5.68 -14.35 2.34
CA PRO A 109 -4.71 -14.78 1.34
C PRO A 109 -5.08 -14.26 -0.05
#